data_AF-A0A100VLK5-F1
#
_entry.id   AF-A0A100VLK5-F1
#
_cell.length_a   1.000
_cell.length_b   1.000
_cell.length_c   1.000
_cell.angle_alpha   90.00
_cell.angle_beta   90.00
_cell.angle_gamma   90.00
#
_symmetry.space_group_name_H-M   'P 1'
#
loop_
_entity.id
_entity.type
_entity.pdbx_description
1 polymer ?
#
loop_
_entity_poly.entity_id
_entity_poly.type
_entity_poly.pdbx_seq_one_letter_code
_entity_poly.pdbx_strand_id
1 'polypeptide(L)'
;MIGFLNKCPHCGARSSFTPEEMECDKALVLWCNNCGNFINQTLTIETVLRWWLRYNEGEETIVPPVSRKNLQKLINIEQMLNEEGEWMESIEIHIKDFREYHYTEVEGENHEGSGNG
;
A
#
# COMPACT_ATOMS: atom_id res chain seq x y z
N MET A 1 -2.50 -1.21 14.32
CA MET A 1 -1.49 -0.61 13.42
C MET A 1 -2.01 0.73 12.88
N ILE A 2 -1.39 1.84 13.28
CA ILE A 2 -1.72 3.19 12.77
C ILE A 2 -1.20 3.37 11.33
N GLY A 3 -0.23 2.56 10.90
CA GLY A 3 0.38 2.60 9.56
C GLY A 3 -0.47 2.05 8.42
N PHE A 4 -1.80 2.07 8.50
CA PHE A 4 -2.70 1.79 7.36
C PHE A 4 -3.79 2.83 7.20
N LEU A 5 -3.84 3.80 8.12
CA LEU A 5 -4.58 5.03 7.93
C LEU A 5 -3.62 5.99 7.22
N ASN A 6 -4.12 6.94 6.42
CA ASN A 6 -3.31 8.05 5.89
C ASN A 6 -2.90 9.03 7.01
N LYS A 7 -2.38 8.48 8.12
CA LYS A 7 -1.93 9.12 9.33
C LYS A 7 -0.65 8.43 9.76
N CYS A 8 0.45 9.18 9.73
CA CYS A 8 1.74 8.65 10.15
C CYS A 8 1.67 8.35 11.65
N PRO A 9 2.09 7.17 12.13
CA PRO A 9 2.10 6.85 13.57
C PRO A 9 2.92 7.86 14.40
N HIS A 10 3.91 8.50 13.78
CA HIS A 10 4.76 9.51 14.41
C HIS A 10 4.21 10.93 14.32
N CYS A 11 3.51 11.28 13.23
CA CYS A 11 3.07 12.66 12.97
C CYS A 11 1.57 12.89 13.19
N GLY A 12 0.77 11.82 13.31
CA GLY A 12 -0.67 11.88 13.54
C GLY A 12 -1.37 12.74 12.49
N ALA A 13 -2.12 13.75 12.94
CA ALA A 13 -2.86 14.66 12.08
C ALA A 13 -2.00 15.62 11.24
N ARG A 14 -0.69 15.72 11.51
CA ARG A 14 0.26 16.55 10.73
C ARG A 14 0.92 15.78 9.58
N SER A 15 0.46 14.57 9.30
CA SER A 15 1.02 13.77 8.22
C SER A 15 0.68 14.33 6.84
N SER A 16 1.70 14.55 6.03
CA SER A 16 1.63 14.74 4.58
C SER A 16 2.46 13.63 3.95
N PHE A 17 2.03 13.10 2.80
CA PHE A 17 2.64 11.94 2.19
C PHE A 17 3.03 12.15 0.74
N THR A 18 4.13 11.50 0.35
CA THR A 18 4.53 11.32 -1.05
C THR A 18 4.44 9.82 -1.38
N PRO A 19 3.58 9.41 -2.32
CA PRO A 19 3.52 8.03 -2.77
C PRO A 19 4.74 7.67 -3.62
N GLU A 20 5.29 6.48 -3.40
CA GLU A 20 6.41 5.95 -4.17
C GLU A 20 6.25 4.44 -4.38
N GLU A 21 6.64 3.95 -5.55
CA GLU A 21 6.76 2.52 -5.81
C GLU A 21 8.22 2.08 -5.60
N MET A 22 8.43 1.17 -4.66
CA MET A 22 9.75 0.62 -4.36
C MET A 22 10.29 -0.18 -5.56
N GLU A 23 11.58 0.01 -5.89
CA GLU A 23 12.18 -0.58 -7.09
C GLU A 23 12.21 -2.13 -7.05
N CYS A 24 12.44 -2.71 -5.88
CA CYS A 24 12.74 -4.15 -5.74
C CYS A 24 11.50 -5.05 -5.67
N ASP A 25 10.46 -4.64 -4.95
CA ASP A 25 9.26 -5.46 -4.69
C ASP A 25 7.97 -4.83 -5.27
N LYS A 26 8.09 -3.69 -5.95
CA LYS A 26 6.96 -2.92 -6.50
C LYS A 26 5.89 -2.59 -5.45
N ALA A 27 6.29 -2.56 -4.18
CA ALA A 27 5.45 -2.11 -3.10
C ALA A 27 5.19 -0.61 -3.25
N LEU A 28 3.92 -0.26 -3.34
CA LEU A 28 3.46 1.10 -3.14
C LEU A 28 3.62 1.45 -1.66
N VAL A 29 4.37 2.50 -1.38
CA VAL A 29 4.54 3.08 -0.04
C VAL A 29 4.15 4.55 -0.02
N LEU A 30 3.80 5.07 1.15
CA LEU A 30 3.58 6.49 1.40
C LEU A 30 4.66 7.01 2.35
N TRP A 31 5.57 7.84 1.85
CA TRP A 31 6.58 8.49 2.67
C TRP A 31 6.00 9.70 3.39
N CYS A 32 6.13 9.75 4.70
CA CYS A 32 5.73 10.91 5.48
C CYS A 32 6.74 12.04 5.32
N ASN A 33 6.33 13.12 4.66
CA ASN A 33 7.17 14.29 4.37
C ASN A 33 7.71 14.99 5.63
N ASN A 34 7.10 14.75 6.80
CA ASN A 34 7.51 15.39 8.05
C ASN A 34 8.57 14.60 8.85
N CYS A 35 8.57 13.26 8.76
CA CYS A 35 9.50 12.44 9.57
C CYS A 35 10.32 11.43 8.76
N GLY A 36 10.07 11.31 7.46
CA GLY A 36 10.79 10.37 6.59
C GLY A 36 10.45 8.90 6.85
N ASN A 37 9.47 8.56 7.69
CA ASN A 37 8.98 7.18 7.80
C ASN A 37 7.98 6.89 6.69
N PHE A 38 7.92 5.64 6.22
CA PHE A 38 6.94 5.22 5.23
C PHE A 38 5.83 4.34 5.82
N ILE A 39 4.71 4.33 5.11
CA ILE A 39 3.59 3.40 5.31
C ILE A 39 3.52 2.50 4.08
N ASN A 40 3.51 1.18 4.27
CA ASN A 40 3.29 0.26 3.15
C ASN A 40 1.78 0.21 2.79
N GLN A 41 1.45 0.56 1.55
CA GLN A 41 0.09 0.50 0.99
C GLN A 41 -0.16 -0.79 0.22
N THR A 42 0.85 -1.65 0.11
CA THR A 42 0.78 -2.94 -0.56
C THR A 42 0.61 -4.04 0.47
N LEU A 43 -0.53 -4.71 0.40
CA LEU A 43 -0.85 -5.85 1.25
C LEU A 43 -0.77 -7.13 0.42
N THR A 44 0.10 -8.04 0.83
CA THR A 44 0.11 -9.40 0.28
C THR A 44 -0.98 -10.24 0.97
N ILE A 45 -1.36 -11.36 0.36
CA ILE A 45 -2.29 -12.31 0.99
C ILE A 45 -1.81 -12.72 2.39
N GLU A 46 -0.52 -13.02 2.53
CA GLU A 46 0.11 -13.36 3.80
C GLU A 46 -0.01 -12.23 4.84
N THR A 47 0.14 -10.98 4.41
CA THR A 47 -0.01 -9.81 5.29
C THR A 47 -1.41 -9.73 5.88
N VAL A 48 -2.43 -9.93 5.04
CA VAL A 48 -3.84 -9.91 5.47
C VAL A 48 -4.15 -11.11 6.37
N LEU A 49 -3.57 -12.27 6.10
CA LEU A 49 -3.73 -13.48 6.93
C LEU A 49 -3.16 -13.27 8.34
N ARG A 50 -1.93 -12.74 8.47
CA ARG A 50 -1.33 -12.39 9.76
C ARG A 50 -2.11 -11.31 10.49
N TRP A 51 -2.73 -10.38 9.76
CA TRP A 51 -3.61 -9.38 10.37
C TRP A 51 -4.85 -10.03 10.98
N TRP A 52 -5.48 -10.98 10.29
CA TRP A 52 -6.58 -11.75 10.88
C TRP A 52 -6.17 -12.49 12.15
N LEU A 53 -4.97 -13.08 12.20
CA LEU A 53 -4.46 -13.77 13.40
C LEU A 53 -4.40 -12.81 14.61
N ARG A 54 -3.67 -11.69 14.46
CA ARG A 54 -3.56 -10.67 15.52
C ARG A 54 -4.91 -10.08 15.94
N TYR A 55 -5.82 -9.87 14.99
CA TYR A 55 -7.16 -9.37 15.29
C TYR A 55 -7.95 -10.37 16.17
N ASN A 56 -7.82 -11.67 15.91
CA ASN A 56 -8.51 -12.70 16.70
C ASN A 56 -7.90 -12.91 18.08
N GLU A 57 -6.59 -12.72 18.19
CA GLU A 57 -5.84 -12.81 19.45
C GLU A 57 -6.06 -11.56 20.34
N GLY A 58 -6.71 -10.52 19.80
CA GLY A 58 -6.95 -9.26 20.51
C GLY A 58 -5.74 -8.33 20.52
N GLU A 59 -4.67 -8.65 19.80
CA GLU A 59 -3.47 -7.81 19.64
C GLU A 59 -3.73 -6.61 18.70
N GLU A 60 -4.75 -6.72 17.85
CA GLU A 60 -5.15 -5.68 16.91
C GLU A 60 -6.64 -5.38 17.04
N THR A 61 -6.99 -4.09 17.12
CA THR A 61 -8.38 -3.65 17.29
C THR A 61 -9.04 -3.28 15.96
N ILE A 62 -8.25 -3.11 14.90
CA ILE A 62 -8.72 -2.77 13.56
C ILE A 62 -8.96 -4.06 12.77
N VAL A 63 -10.17 -4.21 12.26
CA VAL A 63 -10.55 -5.34 11.38
C VAL A 63 -9.75 -5.25 10.07
N PRO A 64 -9.20 -6.38 9.55
CA PRO A 64 -8.55 -6.40 8.25
C PRO A 64 -9.47 -5.93 7.10
N PRO A 65 -8.92 -5.27 6.06
CA PRO A 65 -9.71 -4.67 4.98
C PRO A 65 -10.40 -5.70 4.07
N VAL A 66 -9.95 -6.95 4.09
CA VAL A 66 -10.53 -8.06 3.32
C VAL A 66 -11.19 -9.04 4.28
N SER A 67 -12.48 -9.32 4.06
CA SER A 67 -13.22 -10.32 4.83
C SER A 67 -12.56 -11.70 4.71
N ARG A 68 -12.65 -12.54 5.76
CA ARG A 68 -12.10 -13.91 5.72
C ARG A 68 -12.58 -14.74 4.52
N LYS A 69 -13.86 -14.60 4.15
CA LYS A 69 -14.44 -15.28 2.99
C LYS A 69 -13.75 -14.87 1.69
N ASN A 70 -13.50 -13.57 1.50
CA ASN A 70 -12.82 -13.07 0.31
C ASN A 70 -11.33 -13.39 0.34
N LEU A 71 -10.70 -13.35 1.52
CA LEU A 71 -9.30 -13.76 1.67
C LEU A 71 -9.10 -15.22 1.25
N GLN A 72 -9.98 -16.13 1.68
CA GLN A 72 -9.90 -17.53 1.25
C GLN A 72 -10.02 -17.69 -0.27
N LYS A 73 -10.87 -16.90 -0.93
CA LYS A 73 -10.97 -16.91 -2.39
C LYS A 73 -9.67 -16.44 -3.04
N LEU A 74 -9.06 -15.38 -2.51
CA LEU A 74 -7.79 -14.87 -3.03
C LEU A 74 -6.66 -15.90 -2.84
N ILE A 75 -6.60 -16.58 -1.69
CA ILE A 75 -5.65 -17.68 -1.44
C ILE A 75 -5.81 -18.76 -2.51
N ASN A 76 -7.04 -19.18 -2.78
CA ASN A 76 -7.30 -20.19 -3.79
C ASN A 76 -6.88 -19.72 -5.20
N ILE A 77 -7.11 -18.45 -5.53
CA ILE A 77 -6.69 -17.89 -6.83
C ILE A 77 -5.16 -17.87 -6.93
N GLU A 78 -4.46 -17.38 -5.91
CA GLU A 78 -2.98 -17.35 -5.90
C GLU A 78 -2.39 -18.76 -6.01
N GLN A 79 -2.98 -19.74 -5.31
CA GLN A 79 -2.58 -21.14 -5.41
C GLN A 79 -2.81 -21.68 -6.83
N MET A 80 -4.00 -21.47 -7.41
CA MET A 80 -4.29 -21.90 -8.78
C MET A 80 -3.32 -21.30 -9.80
N LEU A 81 -3.00 -20.01 -9.67
CA LEU A 81 -2.04 -19.33 -10.54
C LEU A 81 -0.64 -19.97 -10.44
N ASN A 82 -0.21 -20.34 -9.23
CA ASN A 82 1.07 -21.00 -9.03
C ASN A 82 1.10 -22.46 -9.48
N GLU A 83 -0.03 -23.17 -9.44
CA GLU A 83 -0.15 -24.56 -9.91
C GLU A 83 -0.23 -24.66 -11.45
N GLU A 84 -0.89 -23.69 -12.08
CA GLU A 84 -1.12 -23.63 -13.54
C GLU A 84 -0.16 -22.66 -14.25
N GLY A 85 0.85 -22.14 -13.55
CA GLY A 85 1.82 -21.19 -14.10
C GLY A 85 2.71 -21.84 -15.16
N GLU A 86 2.63 -21.38 -16.42
CA GLU A 86 3.47 -21.91 -17.50
C GLU A 86 4.94 -21.48 -17.38
N TRP A 87 5.19 -20.18 -17.41
CA TRP A 87 6.54 -19.59 -17.36
C TRP A 87 6.76 -18.67 -16.15
N MET A 88 5.68 -18.33 -15.45
CA MET A 88 5.73 -17.54 -14.22
C MET A 88 5.78 -18.47 -13.02
N GLU A 89 6.76 -18.27 -12.16
CA GLU A 89 6.91 -18.96 -10.90
C GLU A 89 6.70 -17.98 -9.74
N SER A 90 6.19 -18.46 -8.60
CA SER A 90 6.02 -17.67 -7.37
C SER A 90 5.14 -16.43 -7.55
N ILE A 91 3.97 -16.60 -8.17
CA ILE A 91 2.98 -15.54 -8.35
C ILE A 91 2.46 -15.09 -6.99
N GLU A 92 2.45 -13.78 -6.75
CA GLU A 92 1.94 -13.16 -5.52
C GLU A 92 0.85 -12.13 -5.86
N ILE A 93 -0.24 -12.13 -5.10
CA ILE A 93 -1.33 -11.15 -5.24
C ILE A 93 -1.14 -9.99 -4.27
N HIS A 94 -1.04 -8.79 -4.83
CA HIS A 94 -0.93 -7.54 -4.09
C HIS A 94 -2.26 -6.78 -4.07
N ILE A 95 -2.65 -6.32 -2.88
CA ILE A 95 -3.85 -5.49 -2.65
C ILE A 95 -3.38 -4.09 -2.30
N LYS A 96 -3.76 -3.10 -3.10
CA LYS A 96 -3.41 -1.69 -2.92
C LYS A 96 -4.68 -0.87 -2.65
N ASP A 97 -4.65 -0.01 -1.62
CA ASP A 97 -5.76 0.91 -1.30
C ASP A 97 -5.49 2.29 -1.89
N PHE A 98 -6.41 2.77 -2.73
CA PHE A 98 -6.31 4.07 -3.41
C PHE A 98 -7.38 5.07 -2.97
N ARG A 99 -8.14 4.81 -1.91
CA ARG A 99 -9.34 5.60 -1.55
C ARG A 99 -9.12 7.11 -1.37
N GLU A 100 -7.91 7.55 -1.06
CA GLU A 100 -7.55 8.97 -0.94
C GLU A 100 -6.35 9.35 -1.83
N TYR A 101 -6.02 8.50 -2.80
CA TYR A 101 -4.97 8.80 -3.76
C TYR A 101 -5.48 9.80 -4.79
N HIS A 102 -5.11 11.07 -4.61
CA HIS A 102 -5.34 12.13 -5.59
C HIS A 102 -4.06 12.37 -6.38
N TYR A 103 -3.97 11.77 -7.57
CA TYR A 103 -2.97 12.16 -8.54
C TYR A 103 -3.28 13.58 -9.01
N THR A 104 -2.39 14.52 -8.71
CA THR A 104 -2.40 15.85 -9.32
C THR A 104 -1.20 15.90 -10.25
N GLU A 105 -1.46 15.97 -11.55
CA GLU A 105 -0.43 16.36 -12.51
C GLU A 105 -0.03 17.79 -12.17
N VAL A 106 1.01 17.97 -11.36
CA VAL A 106 1.74 19.23 -11.40
C VAL A 106 2.61 19.12 -12.63
N GLU A 107 2.01 19.41 -13.79
CA GLU A 107 2.76 19.72 -14.99
C GLU A 107 3.74 20.84 -14.63
N GLY A 108 5.02 20.49 -14.58
CA GLY A 108 6.11 21.44 -14.48
C GLY A 108 6.27 22.17 -15.81
N GLU A 109 5.39 23.13 -16.10
CA GLU A 109 5.59 24.17 -17.13
C GLU A 109 4.93 25.45 -16.58
N ASN A 110 5.67 26.44 -16.05
CA ASN A 110 6.45 27.37 -16.84
C ASN A 110 7.59 27.97 -16.01
N HIS A 111 8.81 27.48 -16.21
CA HIS A 111 10.01 28.31 -16.04
C HIS A 111 10.34 28.94 -17.39
N GLU A 112 9.54 29.91 -17.83
CA GLU A 112 10.04 30.91 -18.78
C GLU A 112 10.53 32.11 -18.00
N GLY A 113 11.83 32.10 -17.71
CA GLY A 113 12.55 33.35 -17.61
C GLY A 113 12.58 34.00 -18.99
N SER A 114 12.10 35.23 -19.09
CA SER A 114 12.54 36.16 -20.12
C SER A 114 12.47 37.57 -19.54
N GLY A 115 13.64 38.10 -19.24
CA GLY A 115 13.82 39.53 -19.06
C GLY A 115 13.72 40.28 -20.40
N ASN A 116 13.70 41.60 -20.24
CA ASN A 116 13.82 42.67 -21.23
C ASN A 116 12.61 42.97 -22.14
N GLY A 117 12.12 44.20 -22.00
CA GLY A 117 11.14 44.87 -22.85
C GLY A 117 10.55 46.08 -22.15
#